data_AF-A0AAE4Q6L1-F1
#
_entry.id   AF-A0AAE4Q6L1-F1
#
_cell.length_a   1.000
_cell.length_b   1.000
_cell.length_c   1.000
_cell.angle_alpha   90.00
_cell.angle_beta   90.00
_cell.angle_gamma   90.00
#
_symmetry.space_group_name_H-M   'P 1'
#
loop_
_entity.id
_entity.type
_entity.pdbx_description
1 polymer ?
#
loop_
_entity_poly.entity_id
_entity_poly.type
_entity_poly.pdbx_seq_one_letter_code
_entity_poly.pdbx_strand_id
1 'polypeptide(L)'
;MGIEQYRKEMAEAEIHKPRAMSALALIDMALEHGSSSAKTAALIILSLEADQWFKFSAIELVNLDGTNRSHANNVLLGVEGGDFQPSVWLARIGVDVKDKITTLLDKWSSLRMNQ
;
A
#
# COMPACT_ATOMS: atom_id res chain seq x y z
N MET A 1 -1.29 12.72 26.48
CA MET A 1 -0.51 11.58 25.96
C MET A 1 0.68 12.15 25.18
N GLY A 2 1.90 11.69 25.44
CA GLY A 2 3.08 12.15 24.70
C GLY A 2 3.14 11.55 23.30
N ILE A 3 3.65 12.29 22.32
CA ILE A 3 3.78 11.84 20.92
C ILE A 3 4.57 10.53 20.80
N GLU A 4 5.62 10.38 21.62
CA GLU A 4 6.47 9.19 21.62
C GLU A 4 5.74 7.94 22.12
N GLN A 5 4.93 8.08 23.18
CA GLN A 5 4.10 6.99 23.68
C GLN A 5 3.06 6.56 22.64
N TYR A 6 2.40 7.52 21.99
CA TYR A 6 1.45 7.23 20.91
C TYR A 6 2.11 6.46 19.75
N ARG A 7 3.32 6.85 19.34
CA ARG A 7 4.07 6.13 18.29
C ARG A 7 4.38 4.69 18.68
N LYS A 8 4.73 4.45 19.94
CA LYS A 8 5.03 3.11 20.45
C LYS A 8 3.78 2.22 20.45
N GLU A 9 2.65 2.74 20.95
CA GLU A 9 1.37 2.03 20.96
C GLU A 9 0.91 1.66 19.54
N MET A 10 1.05 2.60 18.59
CA MET A 10 0.73 2.34 17.18
C MET A 10 1.63 1.26 16.57
N ALA A 11 2.92 1.23 16.91
CA ALA A 11 3.85 0.22 16.42
C ALA A 11 3.53 -1.18 16.98
N GLU A 12 3.25 -1.27 18.29
CA GLU A 12 2.83 -2.53 18.92
C GLU A 12 1.52 -3.06 18.32
N ALA A 13 0.54 -2.18 18.07
CA ALA A 13 -0.71 -2.55 17.42
C ALA A 13 -0.50 -3.04 15.98
N GLU A 14 0.42 -2.42 15.22
CA GLU A 14 0.67 -2.74 13.82
C GLU A 14 1.21 -4.16 13.62
N ILE A 15 2.04 -4.66 14.53
CA ILE A 15 2.65 -6.01 14.46
C ILE A 15 1.58 -7.11 14.31
N HIS A 16 0.38 -6.87 14.85
CA HIS A 16 -0.73 -7.83 14.82
C HIS A 16 -1.72 -7.59 13.66
N LYS A 17 -1.50 -6.57 12.83
CA LYS A 17 -2.38 -6.25 11.70
C LYS A 17 -1.82 -6.87 10.41
N PRO A 18 -2.67 -7.51 9.57
CA PRO A 18 -2.22 -8.10 8.31
C PRO A 18 -1.94 -7.06 7.22
N ARG A 19 -2.32 -5.79 7.41
CA ARG A 19 -2.28 -4.74 6.38
C ARG A 19 -0.86 -4.39 5.93
N ALA A 20 0.10 -4.28 6.86
CA ALA A 20 1.48 -3.90 6.52
C ALA A 20 2.14 -4.96 5.62
N MET A 21 2.12 -6.23 6.05
CA MET A 21 2.70 -7.32 5.25
C MET A 21 1.94 -7.55 3.93
N SER A 22 0.62 -7.35 3.92
CA SER A 22 -0.16 -7.40 2.67
C SER A 22 0.21 -6.27 1.72
N ALA A 23 0.48 -5.06 2.24
CA ALA A 23 0.96 -3.97 1.40
C ALA A 23 2.34 -4.27 0.80
N LEU A 24 3.25 -4.86 1.58
CA LEU A 24 4.56 -5.28 1.07
C LEU A 24 4.42 -6.30 -0.07
N ALA A 25 3.54 -7.29 0.09
CA ALA A 25 3.29 -8.27 -0.97
C ALA A 25 2.77 -7.61 -2.27
N LEU A 26 1.88 -6.62 -2.16
CA LEU A 26 1.39 -5.88 -3.33
C LEU A 26 2.47 -4.96 -3.94
N ILE A 27 3.30 -4.33 -3.12
CA ILE A 27 4.45 -3.54 -3.56
C ILE A 27 5.40 -4.42 -4.39
N ASP A 28 5.77 -5.57 -3.86
CA ASP A 28 6.71 -6.49 -4.51
C ASP A 28 6.12 -7.03 -5.82
N MET A 29 4.86 -7.47 -5.80
CA MET A 29 4.14 -7.87 -7.01
C MET A 29 4.12 -6.78 -8.08
N ALA A 30 3.83 -5.54 -7.69
CA ALA A 30 3.76 -4.40 -8.60
C ALA A 30 5.13 -4.03 -9.18
N LEU A 31 6.22 -4.30 -8.47
CA LEU A 31 7.59 -4.07 -8.93
C LEU A 31 8.11 -5.20 -9.82
N GLU A 32 7.81 -6.45 -9.49
CA GLU A 32 8.31 -7.63 -10.20
C GLU A 32 7.62 -7.85 -11.56
N HIS A 33 6.36 -7.44 -11.71
CA HIS A 33 5.55 -7.79 -12.87
C HIS A 33 4.96 -6.57 -13.59
N GLY A 34 4.59 -6.75 -14.87
CA GLY A 34 3.92 -5.74 -15.71
C GLY A 34 2.49 -6.11 -16.12
N SER A 35 1.87 -7.11 -15.46
CA SER A 35 0.53 -7.61 -15.80
C SER A 35 -0.59 -6.68 -15.30
N SER A 36 -1.84 -6.94 -15.72
CA SER A 36 -3.03 -6.22 -15.21
C SER A 36 -3.16 -6.35 -13.68
N SER A 37 -2.81 -7.51 -13.13
CA SER A 37 -2.84 -7.74 -11.68
C SER A 37 -1.79 -6.89 -10.95
N ALA A 38 -0.57 -6.81 -11.51
CA ALA A 38 0.50 -5.95 -10.99
C ALA A 38 0.14 -4.46 -11.08
N LYS A 39 -0.53 -4.06 -12.17
CA LYS A 39 -1.10 -2.71 -12.31
C LYS A 39 -2.13 -2.43 -11.23
N THR A 40 -3.06 -3.36 -10.96
CA THR A 40 -4.05 -3.20 -9.87
C THR A 40 -3.36 -3.05 -8.52
N ALA A 41 -2.36 -3.89 -8.22
CA ALA A 41 -1.57 -3.79 -6.99
C ALA A 41 -0.89 -2.42 -6.86
N ALA A 42 -0.29 -1.92 -7.96
CA ALA A 42 0.31 -0.60 -8.01
C ALA A 42 -0.70 0.52 -7.74
N LEU A 43 -1.87 0.47 -8.39
CA LEU A 43 -2.92 1.48 -8.19
C LEU A 43 -3.42 1.52 -6.74
N ILE A 44 -3.58 0.36 -6.09
CA ILE A 44 -3.97 0.30 -4.67
C ILE A 44 -2.94 1.04 -3.83
N ILE A 45 -1.66 0.65 -3.91
CA ILE A 45 -0.59 1.24 -3.10
C ILE A 45 -0.41 2.74 -3.41
N LEU A 46 -0.29 3.09 -4.68
CA LEU A 46 -0.03 4.47 -5.09
C LEU A 46 -1.20 5.42 -4.80
N SER A 47 -2.44 4.91 -4.83
CA SER A 47 -3.61 5.73 -4.42
C SER A 47 -3.59 6.12 -2.95
N LEU A 48 -2.88 5.35 -2.12
CA LEU A 48 -2.73 5.60 -0.69
C LEU A 48 -1.44 6.40 -0.36
N GLU A 49 -0.38 6.23 -1.15
CA GLU A 49 0.91 6.90 -0.93
C GLU A 49 0.98 8.30 -1.54
N ALA A 50 0.47 8.48 -2.75
CA ALA A 50 0.87 9.57 -3.63
C ALA A 50 -0.20 10.66 -3.77
N ASP A 51 -0.72 11.16 -2.65
CA ASP A 51 -1.60 12.34 -2.52
C ASP A 51 -2.55 12.57 -3.71
N GLN A 52 -3.37 11.56 -4.01
CA GLN A 52 -4.38 11.55 -5.09
C GLN A 52 -3.83 11.64 -6.53
N TRP A 53 -2.55 11.41 -6.80
CA TRP A 53 -2.04 11.34 -8.18
C TRP A 53 -2.52 10.11 -8.94
N PHE A 54 -2.96 9.08 -8.21
CA PHE A 54 -3.44 7.82 -8.75
C PHE A 54 -4.85 7.53 -8.24
N LYS A 55 -5.71 7.05 -9.14
CA LYS A 55 -7.09 6.69 -8.81
C LYS A 55 -7.28 5.19 -8.92
N PHE A 56 -7.48 4.56 -7.78
CA PHE A 56 -7.96 3.19 -7.70
C PHE A 56 -9.50 3.15 -7.79
N SER A 57 -10.02 2.15 -8.49
CA SER A 57 -11.44 1.83 -8.53
C SER A 57 -11.64 0.38 -8.11
N ALA A 58 -12.69 0.10 -7.32
CA ALA A 58 -12.97 -1.25 -6.84
C ALA A 58 -13.15 -2.28 -7.97
N ILE A 59 -13.52 -1.84 -9.19
CA ILE A 59 -13.60 -2.74 -10.34
C ILE A 59 -12.25 -3.34 -10.73
N GLU A 60 -11.12 -2.68 -10.44
CA GLU A 60 -9.78 -3.18 -10.74
C GLU A 60 -9.45 -4.48 -9.96
N LEU A 61 -10.20 -4.78 -8.88
CA LEU A 61 -10.03 -6.02 -8.10
C LEU A 61 -10.34 -7.29 -8.90
N VAL A 62 -11.07 -7.18 -10.02
CA VAL A 62 -11.34 -8.32 -10.91
C VAL A 62 -10.06 -8.88 -11.53
N ASN A 63 -9.00 -8.07 -11.62
CA ASN A 63 -7.71 -8.47 -12.18
C ASN A 63 -6.85 -9.30 -11.20
N LEU A 64 -7.24 -9.36 -9.92
CA LEU A 64 -6.49 -10.10 -8.90
C LEU A 64 -7.03 -11.52 -8.74
N ASP A 65 -6.12 -12.48 -8.59
CA ASP A 65 -6.45 -13.83 -8.11
C ASP A 65 -6.86 -13.83 -6.62
N GLY A 66 -7.25 -14.98 -6.09
CA GLY A 66 -7.73 -15.10 -4.70
C GLY A 66 -6.72 -14.66 -3.64
N THR A 67 -5.44 -14.95 -3.83
CA THR A 67 -4.38 -14.61 -2.89
C THR A 67 -4.12 -13.10 -2.90
N ASN A 68 -3.92 -12.52 -4.08
CA ASN A 68 -3.65 -11.10 -4.24
C ASN A 68 -4.86 -10.24 -3.87
N ARG A 69 -6.08 -10.75 -4.10
CA ARG A 69 -7.31 -10.10 -3.63
C ARG A 69 -7.42 -10.09 -2.11
N SER A 70 -6.96 -11.15 -1.44
CA SER A 70 -6.89 -11.17 0.04
C SER A 70 -5.94 -10.09 0.57
N HIS A 71 -4.75 -9.94 -0.04
CA HIS A 71 -3.83 -8.85 0.31
C HIS A 71 -4.43 -7.47 0.05
N ALA A 72 -5.09 -7.26 -1.10
CA ALA A 72 -5.81 -6.02 -1.40
C ALA A 72 -6.87 -5.70 -0.35
N ASN A 73 -7.67 -6.70 0.06
CA ASN A 73 -8.68 -6.51 1.09
C ASN A 73 -8.06 -6.12 2.45
N ASN A 74 -6.98 -6.78 2.87
CA ASN A 74 -6.28 -6.43 4.11
C ASN A 74 -5.75 -5.00 4.11
N VAL A 75 -5.24 -4.53 2.97
CA VAL A 75 -4.77 -3.15 2.81
C VAL A 75 -5.94 -2.16 2.87
N LEU A 76 -6.98 -2.38 2.06
CA LEU A 76 -8.10 -1.44 1.92
C LEU A 76 -8.96 -1.37 3.19
N LEU A 77 -9.24 -2.50 3.82
CA LEU A 77 -10.00 -2.57 5.09
C LEU A 77 -9.14 -2.18 6.30
N GLY A 78 -7.82 -2.22 6.15
CA GLY A 78 -6.87 -1.80 7.17
C GLY A 78 -6.68 -0.29 7.26
N VAL A 79 -7.22 0.51 6.34
CA VAL A 79 -7.08 1.97 6.38
C VAL A 79 -7.88 2.56 7.55
N GLU A 80 -7.22 3.40 8.35
CA GLU A 80 -7.84 4.11 9.48
C GLU A 80 -7.75 5.63 9.26
N GLY A 81 -8.64 6.39 9.92
CA GLY A 81 -8.66 7.84 9.80
C GLY A 81 -7.32 8.47 10.23
N GLY A 82 -6.66 9.18 9.32
CA GLY A 82 -5.33 9.75 9.55
C GLY A 82 -4.17 8.74 9.48
N ASP A 83 -4.44 7.49 9.15
CA ASP A 83 -3.45 6.41 9.06
C ASP A 83 -3.70 5.52 7.83
N PHE A 84 -3.42 6.08 6.66
CA PHE A 84 -3.74 5.48 5.37
C PHE A 84 -2.52 5.08 4.54
N GLN A 85 -1.30 5.46 4.94
CA GLN A 85 -0.08 5.28 4.14
C GLN A 85 0.61 3.94 4.43
N PRO A 86 0.69 3.01 3.45
CA PRO A 86 1.36 1.73 3.61
C PRO A 86 2.82 1.80 4.09
N SER A 87 3.58 2.77 3.61
CA SER A 87 4.98 3.00 3.94
C SER A 87 5.17 3.33 5.43
N VAL A 88 4.21 4.04 6.02
CA VAL A 88 4.20 4.33 7.45
C VAL A 88 3.88 3.06 8.26
N TRP A 89 2.93 2.24 7.82
CA TRP A 89 2.63 0.96 8.48
C TRP A 89 3.84 0.03 8.47
N LEU A 90 4.53 -0.06 7.33
CA LEU A 90 5.74 -0.87 7.17
C LEU A 90 6.88 -0.36 8.05
N ALA A 91 7.08 0.96 8.11
CA ALA A 91 8.09 1.56 8.99
C ALA A 91 7.86 1.24 10.48
N ARG A 92 6.59 1.17 10.91
CA ARG A 92 6.24 0.81 12.30
C ARG A 92 6.64 -0.62 12.69
N ILE A 93 6.71 -1.53 11.71
CA ILE A 93 7.18 -2.89 11.91
C ILE A 93 8.65 -3.09 11.50
N GLY A 94 9.39 -2.00 11.29
CA GLY A 94 10.82 -2.02 10.98
C GLY A 94 11.16 -2.34 9.53
N VAL A 95 10.21 -2.22 8.60
CA VAL A 95 10.43 -2.44 7.16
C VAL A 95 10.48 -1.09 6.44
N ASP A 96 11.64 -0.73 5.89
CA ASP A 96 11.77 0.46 5.04
C ASP A 96 11.47 0.12 3.59
N VAL A 97 10.50 0.83 3.01
CA VAL A 97 10.07 0.68 1.61
C VAL A 97 10.16 1.97 0.81
N LYS A 98 10.82 3.03 1.32
CA LYS A 98 10.89 4.32 0.61
C LYS A 98 11.37 4.17 -0.84
N ASP A 99 12.48 3.47 -1.04
CA ASP A 99 13.05 3.26 -2.38
C ASP A 99 12.12 2.44 -3.27
N LYS A 100 11.39 1.48 -2.70
CA LYS A 100 10.38 0.69 -3.42
C LYS A 100 9.22 1.56 -3.88
N ILE A 101 8.73 2.47 -3.03
CA ILE A 101 7.64 3.39 -3.39
C ILE A 101 8.09 4.37 -4.49
N THR A 102 9.30 4.92 -4.39
CA THR A 102 9.87 5.76 -5.47
C THR A 102 9.97 4.99 -6.78
N THR A 103 10.47 3.76 -6.73
CA THR A 103 10.56 2.89 -7.92
C THR A 103 9.18 2.60 -8.51
N LEU A 104 8.17 2.38 -7.65
CA LEU A 104 6.77 2.17 -8.07
C LEU A 104 6.21 3.40 -8.78
N LEU A 105 6.45 4.59 -8.23
CA LEU A 105 6.02 5.89 -8.77
C LEU A 105 6.60 6.15 -10.16
N ASP A 106 7.84 5.74 -10.39
CA ASP A 106 8.52 5.91 -11.68
C ASP A 106 8.01 4.88 -12.69
N LYS A 107 7.97 3.60 -12.29
CA LYS A 107 7.51 2.49 -13.14
C LYS A 107 6.10 2.70 -13.66
N TRP A 108 5.20 3.17 -12.80
CA TRP A 108 3.78 3.33 -13.12
C TRP A 108 3.39 4.77 -13.38
N SER A 109 4.34 5.64 -13.69
CA SER A 109 4.13 7.08 -13.90
C SER A 109 3.08 7.41 -14.97
N SER A 110 2.89 6.55 -15.98
CA SER A 110 1.85 6.69 -17.01
C SER A 110 0.42 6.51 -16.50
N LEU A 111 0.23 5.99 -15.28
CA LEU A 111 -1.09 5.83 -14.64
C LEU A 111 -1.52 7.07 -13.86
N ARG A 112 -0.66 8.09 -13.75
CA ARG A 112 -1.01 9.33 -13.05
C ARG A 112 -2.20 9.99 -13.74
N MET A 113 -3.11 10.55 -12.96
CA MET A 113 -4.22 11.34 -13.50
C MET A 113 -3.64 12.59 -14.18
N ASN A 114 -4.07 12.86 -15.42
CA ASN A 114 -3.78 14.14 -16.06
C ASN A 114 -4.48 15.24 -15.24
N GLN A 115 -3.71 16.19 -14.72
CA GLN A 115 -4.22 17.39 -14.07
C GLN A 115 -4.80 18.35 -15.12
#